data_AF-A0A7Y2ZX32-F1
#
_entry.id   AF-A0A7Y2ZX32-F1
#
_cell.length_a   1.000
_cell.length_b   1.000
_cell.length_c   1.000
_cell.angle_alpha   90.00
_cell.angle_beta   90.00
_cell.angle_gamma   90.00
#
_symmetry.space_group_name_H-M   'P 1'
#
loop_
_entity.id
_entity.type
_entity.pdbx_description
1 polymer ?
#
loop_
_entity_poly.entity_id
_entity_poly.type
_entity_poly.pdbx_seq_one_letter_code
_entity_poly.pdbx_strand_id
1 'polypeptide(L)'
;PEELTKTHITPEYPSYSIAIEKWQSVSDVADWMRQHFSYDFSRALDLSETSRRATSTVAVFSPAKLYLKNKGVCIDLARFGVETLRKIFPESHPRYVMIEFTPIIISGKTIRKHWIASYQQEGKYYFFADSKRPGHISRPFNSTDEFIKLYEKYRGREIVSFKELDDFKKKRRLKKRKLYQRQNMK
;
A
#
# COMPACT_ATOMS: atom_id res chain seq x y z
N PRO A 1 -22.72 -19.16 -2.62
CA PRO A 1 -21.80 -19.63 -1.56
C PRO A 1 -20.74 -20.54 -2.19
N GLU A 2 -19.62 -19.94 -2.57
CA GLU A 2 -18.47 -20.67 -3.11
C GLU A 2 -17.23 -20.07 -2.43
N GLU A 3 -16.93 -20.60 -1.25
CA GLU A 3 -15.66 -20.37 -0.57
C GLU A 3 -14.59 -21.09 -1.40
N LEU A 4 -14.03 -20.39 -2.38
CA LEU A 4 -12.81 -20.81 -3.05
C LEU A 4 -11.71 -20.83 -2.00
N THR A 5 -11.44 -22.02 -1.49
CA THR A 5 -10.25 -22.38 -0.72
C THR A 5 -9.04 -22.02 -1.57
N LYS A 6 -8.51 -20.81 -1.39
CA LYS A 6 -7.18 -20.46 -1.87
C LYS A 6 -6.23 -21.41 -1.17
N THR A 7 -5.80 -22.45 -1.89
CA THR A 7 -4.66 -23.29 -1.52
C THR A 7 -3.52 -22.39 -1.06
N HIS A 8 -2.82 -22.81 0.00
CA HIS A 8 -1.61 -22.11 0.43
C HIS A 8 -0.57 -22.23 -0.68
N ILE A 9 -0.54 -21.27 -1.60
CA ILE A 9 0.46 -21.21 -2.67
C ILE A 9 1.75 -20.72 -2.02
N THR A 10 2.69 -21.65 -1.84
CA THR A 10 4.05 -21.36 -1.41
C THR A 10 4.69 -20.36 -2.39
N PRO A 11 5.38 -19.31 -1.91
CA PRO A 11 6.09 -18.39 -2.79
C PRO A 11 7.09 -19.13 -3.68
N GLU A 12 7.23 -18.69 -4.93
CA GLU A 12 8.19 -19.26 -5.90
C GLU A 12 9.62 -19.28 -5.35
N TYR A 13 10.03 -18.21 -4.66
CA TYR A 13 11.35 -18.13 -4.01
C TYR A 13 11.24 -18.33 -2.49
N PRO A 14 12.21 -19.03 -1.87
CA PRO A 14 12.16 -19.37 -0.45
C PRO A 14 12.34 -18.15 0.46
N SER A 15 12.78 -17.00 -0.07
CA SER A 15 12.89 -15.75 0.69
C SER A 15 12.65 -14.52 -0.19
N TYR A 16 12.32 -13.41 0.48
CA TYR A 16 12.18 -12.11 -0.17
C TYR A 16 13.51 -11.61 -0.75
N SER A 17 14.66 -11.91 -0.12
CA SER A 17 15.96 -11.48 -0.64
C SER A 17 16.29 -12.15 -1.96
N ILE A 18 16.00 -13.45 -2.10
CA ILE A 18 16.17 -14.17 -3.36
C ILE A 18 15.19 -13.65 -4.40
N ALA A 19 13.92 -13.40 -4.02
CA ALA A 19 12.93 -12.87 -4.95
C ALA A 19 13.37 -11.53 -5.59
N ILE A 20 13.89 -10.59 -4.80
CA ILE A 20 14.34 -9.28 -5.35
C ILE A 20 15.62 -9.36 -6.19
N GLU A 21 16.40 -10.44 -6.09
CA GLU A 21 17.53 -10.70 -7.00
C GLU A 21 17.06 -11.24 -8.35
N LYS A 22 15.86 -11.83 -8.41
CA LYS A 22 15.29 -12.47 -9.61
C LYS A 22 14.29 -11.60 -10.34
N TRP A 23 13.51 -10.79 -9.62
CA TRP A 23 12.56 -9.87 -10.24
C TRP A 23 13.28 -8.74 -10.97
N GLN A 24 12.87 -8.51 -12.22
CA GLN A 24 13.48 -7.54 -13.13
C GLN A 24 12.50 -6.45 -13.54
N SER A 25 11.21 -6.60 -13.21
CA SER A 25 10.16 -5.71 -13.67
C SER A 25 9.07 -5.48 -12.61
N VAL A 26 8.24 -4.45 -12.84
CA VAL A 26 7.01 -4.24 -12.05
C VAL A 26 6.05 -5.42 -12.22
N SER A 27 6.02 -6.03 -13.41
CA SER A 27 5.17 -7.19 -13.71
C SER A 27 5.48 -8.37 -12.80
N ASP A 28 6.76 -8.68 -12.55
CA ASP A 28 7.13 -9.80 -11.68
C ASP A 28 6.60 -9.60 -10.24
N VAL A 29 6.71 -8.36 -9.74
CA VAL A 29 6.19 -7.98 -8.43
C VAL A 29 4.66 -8.08 -8.41
N ALA A 30 3.98 -7.59 -9.45
CA ALA A 30 2.52 -7.66 -9.57
C ALA A 30 2.02 -9.10 -9.71
N ASP A 31 2.75 -9.96 -10.40
CA ASP A 31 2.41 -11.37 -10.57
C ASP A 31 2.51 -12.11 -9.24
N TRP A 32 3.55 -11.84 -8.43
CA TRP A 32 3.61 -12.36 -7.06
C TRP A 32 2.42 -11.90 -6.22
N MET A 33 2.04 -10.61 -6.31
CA MET A 33 0.86 -10.10 -5.60
C MET A 33 -0.42 -10.79 -6.06
N ARG A 34 -0.57 -11.06 -7.36
CA ARG A 34 -1.74 -11.77 -7.92
C ARG A 34 -1.87 -13.17 -7.34
N GLN A 35 -0.76 -13.90 -7.30
CA GLN A 35 -0.72 -15.31 -6.95
C GLN A 35 -0.79 -15.54 -5.44
N HIS A 36 -0.09 -14.73 -4.65
CA HIS A 36 0.11 -15.04 -3.23
C HIS A 36 -0.66 -14.15 -2.26
N PHE A 37 -0.98 -12.90 -2.62
CA PHE A 37 -1.57 -11.97 -1.65
C PHE A 37 -3.03 -12.34 -1.29
N SER A 38 -3.30 -12.34 0.00
CA SER A 38 -4.65 -12.44 0.58
C SER A 38 -4.95 -11.26 1.50
N TYR A 39 -6.18 -10.76 1.43
CA TYR A 39 -6.60 -9.64 2.26
C TYR A 39 -6.99 -10.08 3.68
N ASP A 40 -6.43 -9.43 4.69
CA ASP A 40 -6.75 -9.63 6.09
C ASP A 40 -7.82 -8.63 6.55
N PHE A 41 -9.09 -9.00 6.43
CA PHE A 41 -10.20 -8.14 6.82
C PHE A 41 -10.22 -7.83 8.32
N SER A 42 -9.89 -8.82 9.16
CA SER A 42 -9.85 -8.64 10.62
C SER A 42 -8.81 -7.57 10.99
N ARG A 43 -7.59 -7.69 10.44
CA ARG A 43 -6.54 -6.70 10.67
C ARG A 43 -6.86 -5.34 10.03
N ALA A 44 -7.61 -5.29 8.94
CA ALA A 44 -8.08 -4.04 8.36
C ALA A 44 -9.03 -3.29 9.30
N LEU A 45 -9.93 -4.00 9.98
CA LEU A 45 -10.78 -3.42 11.01
C LEU A 45 -9.95 -2.91 12.19
N ASP A 46 -8.93 -3.66 12.63
CA ASP A 46 -8.05 -3.22 13.73
C ASP A 46 -7.20 -1.99 13.39
N LEU A 47 -6.93 -1.79 12.10
CA LEU A 47 -6.24 -0.60 11.57
C LEU A 47 -7.20 0.55 11.21
N SER A 48 -8.49 0.41 11.48
CA SER A 48 -9.48 1.47 11.29
C SER A 48 -9.14 2.73 12.08
N GLU A 49 -9.68 3.88 11.67
CA GLU A 49 -9.34 5.14 12.33
C GLU A 49 -9.82 5.23 13.77
N THR A 50 -10.98 4.63 14.04
CA THR A 50 -11.56 4.49 15.38
C THR A 50 -10.70 3.58 16.27
N SER A 51 -10.17 2.47 15.73
CA SER A 51 -9.28 1.57 16.49
C SER A 51 -7.88 2.15 16.72
N ARG A 52 -7.36 2.98 15.80
CA ARG A 52 -6.08 3.68 16.00
C ARG A 52 -6.11 4.76 17.08
N ARG A 53 -7.28 5.33 17.38
CA ARG A 53 -7.48 6.19 18.56
C ARG A 53 -7.57 5.36 19.85
N ALA A 54 -8.03 4.11 19.71
CA ALA A 54 -8.18 3.04 20.70
C ALA A 54 -6.96 2.84 21.62
N THR A 55 -5.88 2.27 21.07
CA THR A 55 -4.58 1.94 21.74
C THR A 55 -3.74 0.96 20.92
N SER A 56 -4.18 0.48 19.74
CA SER A 56 -3.47 -0.61 19.06
C SER A 56 -2.33 -0.12 18.16
N THR A 57 -1.10 -0.51 18.52
CA THR A 57 0.14 -0.35 17.75
C THR A 57 0.26 -1.38 16.63
N VAL A 58 -0.83 -1.66 15.90
CA VAL A 58 -0.80 -2.65 14.81
C VAL A 58 0.22 -2.21 13.76
N ALA A 59 1.33 -2.91 13.69
CA ALA A 59 2.47 -2.56 12.86
C ALA A 59 2.17 -2.86 11.39
N VAL A 60 2.49 -1.92 10.50
CA VAL A 60 2.55 -2.16 9.04
C VAL A 60 3.73 -3.10 8.77
N PHE A 61 3.49 -4.19 8.05
CA PHE A 61 4.50 -5.18 7.74
C PHE A 61 5.58 -4.60 6.81
N SER A 62 6.83 -5.03 6.99
CA SER A 62 7.87 -4.81 5.98
C SER A 62 7.61 -5.67 4.75
N PRO A 63 8.24 -5.36 3.59
CA PRO A 63 8.10 -6.18 2.39
C PRO A 63 8.45 -7.66 2.65
N ALA A 64 9.58 -7.94 3.32
CA ALA A 64 9.97 -9.30 3.67
C ALA A 64 8.96 -10.01 4.59
N LYS A 65 8.36 -9.29 5.54
CA LYS A 65 7.33 -9.87 6.42
C LYS A 65 6.05 -10.17 5.64
N LEU A 66 5.62 -9.28 4.74
CA LEU A 66 4.45 -9.55 3.89
C LEU A 66 4.72 -10.70 2.93
N TYR A 67 5.93 -10.79 2.37
CA TYR A 67 6.35 -11.90 1.50
C TYR A 67 6.13 -13.26 2.17
N LEU A 68 6.64 -13.40 3.40
CA LEU A 68 6.51 -14.64 4.17
C LEU A 68 5.06 -14.89 4.63
N LYS A 69 4.35 -13.83 5.04
CA LYS A 69 2.98 -13.97 5.56
C LYS A 69 1.93 -14.15 4.47
N ASN A 70 2.19 -13.68 3.25
CA ASN A 70 1.30 -13.59 2.09
C ASN A 70 -0.12 -13.01 2.35
N LYS A 71 -0.35 -12.51 3.55
CA LYS A 71 -1.64 -12.02 4.04
C LYS A 71 -1.44 -10.69 4.75
N GLY A 72 -2.23 -9.68 4.37
CA GLY A 72 -2.09 -8.33 4.91
C GLY A 72 -3.22 -7.40 4.49
N VAL A 73 -3.05 -6.10 4.74
CA VAL A 73 -4.01 -5.07 4.38
C VAL A 73 -3.46 -4.15 3.28
N CYS A 74 -4.28 -3.23 2.78
CA CYS A 74 -3.91 -2.33 1.69
C CYS A 74 -2.59 -1.58 1.92
N ILE A 75 -2.31 -1.12 3.14
CA ILE A 75 -1.04 -0.42 3.41
C ILE A 75 0.18 -1.34 3.40
N ASP A 76 0.06 -2.61 3.79
CA ASP A 76 1.21 -3.53 3.68
C ASP A 76 1.49 -3.84 2.22
N LEU A 77 0.44 -4.06 1.41
CA LEU A 77 0.57 -4.35 -0.01
C LEU A 77 1.15 -3.15 -0.78
N ALA A 78 0.66 -1.93 -0.51
CA ALA A 78 1.23 -0.71 -1.07
C ALA A 78 2.69 -0.53 -0.67
N ARG A 79 3.03 -0.80 0.61
CA ARG A 79 4.41 -0.76 1.08
C ARG A 79 5.30 -1.80 0.42
N PHE A 80 4.80 -3.01 0.21
CA PHE A 80 5.49 -4.04 -0.54
C PHE A 80 5.79 -3.53 -1.96
N GLY A 81 4.77 -3.07 -2.70
CA GLY A 81 4.98 -2.51 -4.03
C GLY A 81 6.01 -1.37 -4.07
N VAL A 82 5.84 -0.35 -3.23
CA VAL A 82 6.73 0.83 -3.23
C VAL A 82 8.15 0.47 -2.82
N GLU A 83 8.33 -0.20 -1.67
CA GLU A 83 9.69 -0.49 -1.16
C GLU A 83 10.39 -1.58 -1.96
N THR A 84 9.67 -2.50 -2.61
CA THR A 84 10.27 -3.46 -3.55
C THR A 84 10.75 -2.75 -4.81
N LEU A 85 9.91 -1.92 -5.44
CA LEU A 85 10.33 -1.17 -6.63
C LEU A 85 11.50 -0.23 -6.36
N ARG A 86 11.57 0.41 -5.17
CA ARG A 86 12.74 1.21 -4.79
C ARG A 86 14.05 0.43 -4.79
N LYS A 87 14.00 -0.90 -4.61
CA LYS A 87 15.18 -1.76 -4.59
C LYS A 87 15.55 -2.26 -5.98
N ILE A 88 14.56 -2.69 -6.77
CA ILE A 88 14.81 -3.39 -8.03
C ILE A 88 14.64 -2.49 -9.26
N PHE A 89 13.91 -1.39 -9.14
CA PHE A 89 13.57 -0.49 -10.23
C PHE A 89 13.43 0.97 -9.76
N PRO A 90 14.50 1.57 -9.19
CA PRO A 90 14.42 2.88 -8.51
C PRO A 90 14.03 4.04 -9.44
N GLU A 91 14.40 3.95 -10.72
CA GLU A 91 14.13 4.98 -11.74
C GLU A 91 12.63 5.15 -12.04
N SER A 92 11.76 4.23 -11.59
CA SER A 92 10.32 4.38 -11.73
C SER A 92 9.67 5.26 -10.68
N HIS A 93 10.45 5.95 -9.85
CA HIS A 93 9.96 6.93 -8.86
C HIS A 93 8.75 6.45 -8.03
N PRO A 94 8.80 5.25 -7.42
CA PRO A 94 7.63 4.66 -6.76
C PRO A 94 7.19 5.45 -5.52
N ARG A 95 5.87 5.69 -5.43
CA ARG A 95 5.23 6.47 -4.36
C ARG A 95 4.03 5.76 -3.77
N TYR A 96 3.73 6.12 -2.53
CA TYR A 96 2.49 5.72 -1.88
C TYR A 96 1.36 6.66 -2.32
N VAL A 97 0.19 6.10 -2.60
CA VAL A 97 -1.03 6.90 -2.82
C VAL A 97 -2.02 6.54 -1.73
N MET A 98 -2.30 7.51 -0.86
CA MET A 98 -3.29 7.40 0.20
C MET A 98 -4.58 8.03 -0.29
N ILE A 99 -5.65 7.23 -0.36
CA ILE A 99 -6.98 7.64 -0.84
C ILE A 99 -7.92 7.65 0.36
N GLU A 100 -8.63 8.75 0.57
CA GLU A 100 -9.71 8.86 1.55
C GLU A 100 -11.05 8.86 0.82
N PHE A 101 -11.86 7.85 1.10
CA PHE A 101 -13.23 7.75 0.61
C PHE A 101 -14.23 8.35 1.60
N THR A 102 -15.44 8.64 1.13
CA THR A 102 -16.57 8.99 2.02
C THR A 102 -16.78 7.90 3.06
N PRO A 103 -16.71 8.18 4.38
CA PRO A 103 -16.59 7.14 5.41
C PRO A 103 -17.73 6.12 5.43
N ILE A 104 -17.41 4.87 5.76
CA ILE A 104 -18.40 3.83 6.04
C ILE A 104 -18.15 3.24 7.42
N ILE A 105 -19.18 2.66 8.02
CA ILE A 105 -19.11 1.99 9.32
C ILE A 105 -19.25 0.48 9.09
N ILE A 106 -18.30 -0.28 9.61
CA ILE A 106 -18.32 -1.74 9.60
C ILE A 106 -18.05 -2.20 11.03
N SER A 107 -18.99 -2.95 11.62
CA SER A 107 -18.88 -3.44 13.00
C SER A 107 -18.49 -2.35 14.01
N GLY A 108 -19.13 -1.18 13.91
CA GLY A 108 -18.86 -0.01 14.75
C GLY A 108 -17.54 0.72 14.47
N LYS A 109 -16.74 0.27 13.49
CA LYS A 109 -15.44 0.85 13.12
C LYS A 109 -15.54 1.68 11.86
N THR A 110 -14.97 2.89 11.86
CA THR A 110 -14.95 3.77 10.69
C THR A 110 -13.83 3.37 9.72
N ILE A 111 -14.22 3.02 8.49
CA ILE A 111 -13.31 2.67 7.40
C ILE A 111 -13.42 3.74 6.32
N ARG A 112 -12.29 4.39 6.00
CA ARG A 112 -12.23 5.38 4.90
C ARG A 112 -10.94 5.43 4.11
N LYS A 113 -9.83 4.99 4.71
CA LYS A 113 -8.51 5.05 4.08
C LYS A 113 -8.25 3.80 3.25
N HIS A 114 -7.66 4.03 2.08
CA HIS A 114 -7.10 3.01 1.22
C HIS A 114 -5.71 3.43 0.77
N TRP A 115 -4.87 2.46 0.49
CA TRP A 115 -3.50 2.67 0.06
C TRP A 115 -3.22 1.82 -1.17
N ILE A 116 -2.60 2.43 -2.16
CA ILE A 116 -2.07 1.77 -3.36
C ILE A 116 -0.66 2.31 -3.62
N ALA A 117 0.01 1.75 -4.62
CA ALA A 117 1.31 2.21 -5.08
C ALA A 117 1.18 2.87 -6.46
N SER A 118 1.94 3.93 -6.69
CA SER A 118 2.17 4.51 -8.03
C SER A 118 3.63 4.36 -8.42
N TYR A 119 3.88 4.33 -9.73
CA TYR A 119 5.21 4.43 -10.33
C TYR A 119 5.11 5.14 -11.68
N GLN A 120 6.26 5.56 -12.21
CA GLN A 120 6.39 6.22 -13.49
C GLN A 120 7.17 5.36 -14.48
N GLN A 121 6.74 5.38 -15.73
CA GLN A 121 7.47 4.81 -16.86
C GLN A 121 7.15 5.68 -18.08
N GLU A 122 8.19 6.10 -18.81
CA GLU A 122 8.06 6.92 -20.02
C GLU A 122 7.22 8.20 -19.80
N GLY A 123 7.40 8.84 -18.64
CA GLY A 123 6.68 10.07 -18.28
C GLY A 123 5.19 9.89 -17.99
N LYS A 124 4.68 8.64 -17.91
CA LYS A 124 3.31 8.32 -17.53
C LYS A 124 3.24 7.71 -16.13
N TYR A 125 2.09 7.89 -15.48
CA TYR A 125 1.80 7.32 -14.17
C TYR A 125 1.05 6.00 -14.32
N TYR A 126 1.48 5.02 -13.52
CA TYR A 126 0.86 3.71 -13.40
C TYR A 126 0.56 3.43 -11.93
N PHE A 127 -0.49 2.65 -11.68
CA PHE A 127 -0.99 2.36 -10.33
C PHE A 127 -1.19 0.84 -10.18
N PHE A 128 -0.77 0.31 -9.04
CA PHE A 128 -0.89 -1.12 -8.72
C PHE A 128 -1.02 -1.32 -7.21
N ALA A 129 -1.01 -2.58 -6.76
CA ALA A 129 -1.14 -2.93 -5.33
C ALA A 129 -2.50 -2.52 -4.71
N ASP A 130 -3.57 -2.48 -5.50
CA ASP A 130 -4.95 -2.40 -4.97
C ASP A 130 -5.31 -3.72 -4.31
N SER A 131 -5.58 -3.72 -3.00
CA SER A 131 -5.91 -4.96 -2.29
C SER A 131 -7.17 -5.69 -2.79
N LYS A 132 -8.02 -5.07 -3.61
CA LYS A 132 -9.15 -5.72 -4.31
C LYS A 132 -8.71 -6.41 -5.61
N ARG A 133 -7.62 -5.94 -6.24
CA ARG A 133 -7.01 -6.48 -7.46
C ARG A 133 -5.48 -6.46 -7.32
N PRO A 134 -4.91 -7.32 -6.46
CA PRO A 134 -3.55 -7.13 -5.93
C PRO A 134 -2.46 -7.08 -7.01
N GLY A 135 -2.57 -7.90 -8.06
CA GLY A 135 -1.63 -7.89 -9.18
C GLY A 135 -2.08 -7.14 -10.43
N HIS A 136 -3.12 -6.30 -10.35
CA HIS A 136 -3.51 -5.48 -11.48
C HIS A 136 -2.63 -4.22 -11.55
N ILE A 137 -1.96 -4.04 -12.69
CA ILE A 137 -1.32 -2.78 -13.06
C ILE A 137 -2.31 -2.01 -13.93
N SER A 138 -2.51 -0.75 -13.63
CA SER A 138 -3.41 0.11 -14.40
C SER A 138 -2.84 0.40 -15.79
N ARG A 139 -3.69 0.91 -16.70
CA ARG A 139 -3.21 1.63 -17.89
C ARG A 139 -2.36 2.85 -17.51
N PRO A 140 -1.59 3.46 -18.43
CA PRO A 140 -0.94 4.74 -18.19
C PRO A 140 -1.94 5.89 -18.01
N PHE A 141 -1.53 6.88 -17.22
CA PHE A 141 -2.23 8.14 -16.98
C PHE A 141 -1.27 9.32 -17.10
N ASN A 142 -1.80 10.51 -17.41
CA ASN A 142 -1.00 11.74 -17.41
C ASN A 142 -0.78 12.29 -16.00
N SER A 143 -1.67 11.96 -15.06
CA SER A 143 -1.59 12.41 -13.68
C SER A 143 -2.34 11.48 -12.73
N THR A 144 -2.05 11.62 -11.44
CA THR A 144 -2.80 10.93 -10.38
C THR A 144 -4.26 11.35 -10.32
N ASP A 145 -4.59 12.62 -10.60
CA ASP A 145 -5.99 13.08 -10.67
C ASP A 145 -6.83 12.34 -11.74
N GLU A 146 -6.24 12.08 -12.91
CA GLU A 146 -6.92 11.33 -13.98
C GLU A 146 -7.25 9.91 -13.53
N PHE A 147 -6.29 9.25 -12.87
CA PHE A 147 -6.49 7.94 -12.27
C PHE A 147 -7.59 7.96 -11.20
N ILE A 148 -7.54 8.91 -10.26
CA ILE A 148 -8.48 9.00 -9.13
C ILE A 148 -9.93 9.13 -9.62
N LYS A 149 -10.19 9.94 -10.65
CA LYS A 149 -11.53 10.07 -11.25
C LYS A 149 -12.07 8.75 -11.82
N LEU A 150 -11.23 7.96 -12.47
CA LEU A 150 -11.62 6.64 -12.97
C LEU A 150 -11.76 5.63 -11.83
N TYR A 151 -10.87 5.71 -10.86
CA TYR A 151 -10.81 4.82 -9.72
C TYR A 151 -12.04 4.97 -8.80
N GLU A 152 -12.53 6.18 -8.60
CA GLU A 152 -13.79 6.46 -7.90
C GLU A 152 -14.96 5.69 -8.52
N LYS A 153 -15.14 5.79 -9.84
CA LYS A 153 -16.17 5.05 -10.59
C LYS A 153 -16.03 3.55 -10.42
N TYR A 154 -14.80 3.03 -10.53
CA TYR A 154 -14.52 1.60 -10.32
C TYR A 154 -14.87 1.14 -8.89
N ARG A 155 -14.61 1.97 -7.88
CA ARG A 155 -14.87 1.63 -6.48
C ARG A 155 -16.32 1.80 -6.07
N GLY A 156 -17.12 2.53 -6.87
CA GLY A 156 -18.51 2.85 -6.56
C GLY A 156 -18.65 3.61 -5.24
N ARG A 157 -17.62 4.37 -4.87
CA ARG A 157 -17.53 5.11 -3.60
C ARG A 157 -16.74 6.39 -3.83
N GLU A 158 -17.34 7.51 -3.45
CA GLU A 158 -16.77 8.84 -3.56
C GLU A 158 -15.40 8.93 -2.85
N ILE A 159 -14.44 9.55 -3.54
CA ILE A 159 -13.10 9.89 -3.05
C ILE A 159 -13.10 11.36 -2.61
N VAL A 160 -12.99 11.58 -1.31
CA VAL A 160 -12.99 12.92 -0.70
C VAL A 160 -11.62 13.60 -0.84
N SER A 161 -10.53 12.83 -0.79
CA SER A 161 -9.19 13.35 -1.03
C SER A 161 -8.19 12.24 -1.35
N PHE A 162 -7.05 12.61 -1.92
CA PHE A 162 -5.90 11.71 -2.04
C PHE A 162 -4.58 12.45 -1.76
N LYS A 163 -3.52 11.69 -1.46
CA LYS A 163 -2.16 12.20 -1.26
C LYS A 163 -1.13 11.24 -1.82
N GLU A 164 -0.19 11.77 -2.58
CA GLU A 164 1.05 11.08 -2.94
C GLU A 164 2.10 11.32 -1.85
N LEU A 165 2.75 10.26 -1.40
CA LEU A 165 3.67 10.31 -0.26
C LEU A 165 4.93 9.50 -0.56
N ASP A 166 6.08 10.00 -0.13
CA ASP A 166 7.34 9.25 -0.18
C ASP A 166 7.45 8.22 0.96
N ASP A 167 6.74 8.45 2.06
CA ASP A 167 6.69 7.59 3.24
C ASP A 167 5.24 7.46 3.74
N PHE A 168 4.83 6.23 4.06
CA PHE A 168 3.52 5.93 4.62
C PHE A 168 3.38 6.40 6.08
N LYS A 169 4.49 6.63 6.78
CA LYS A 169 4.49 7.16 8.14
C LYS A 169 4.20 8.66 8.10
N LYS A 170 3.20 9.08 8.88
CA LYS A 170 2.97 10.51 9.16
C LYS A 170 4.25 11.08 9.78
N LYS A 171 4.90 12.07 9.13
CA LYS A 171 6.09 12.75 9.68
C LYS A 171 5.78 13.32 11.08
N ARG A 172 6.03 12.54 12.15
CA ARG A 172 6.19 13.07 13.53
C ARG A 172 7.50 13.86 13.68
N ARG A 173 8.34 13.88 12.65
CA ARG A 173 9.60 14.63 12.59
C ARG A 173 9.39 16.03 12.05
N LEU A 174 8.94 16.94 12.90
CA LEU A 174 9.23 18.38 12.78
C LEU A 174 9.12 19.16 14.10
N LYS A 175 8.61 18.55 15.19
CA LYS A 175 8.68 19.17 16.54
C LYS A 175 9.96 18.86 17.33
N LYS A 176 10.68 17.76 17.06
CA LYS A 176 11.93 17.44 17.79
C LYS A 176 13.16 18.24 17.34
N ARG A 177 13.23 18.66 16.06
CA ARG A 177 14.38 19.40 15.52
C ARG A 177 14.39 20.88 15.96
N LYS A 178 13.20 21.50 16.09
CA LYS A 178 13.04 22.86 16.65
C LYS A 178 13.21 22.93 18.18
N LEU A 179 12.95 21.84 18.91
CA LEU A 179 13.13 21.81 20.37
C LEU A 179 14.61 21.67 20.74
N TYR A 180 15.37 20.83 20.03
CA TYR A 180 16.81 20.64 20.26
C TYR A 180 17.64 21.87 19.87
N GLN A 181 17.27 22.58 18.80
CA GLN A 181 17.96 23.82 18.40
C GLN A 181 17.66 25.02 19.31
N ARG A 182 16.53 25.03 20.04
CA ARG A 182 16.21 26.09 21.02
C ARG A 182 16.82 25.85 22.40
N GLN A 183 17.12 24.60 22.75
CA GLN A 183 17.72 24.27 24.05
C GLN A 183 19.25 24.40 24.06
N ASN A 184 19.90 24.40 22.90
CA ASN A 184 21.36 24.59 22.76
C ASN A 184 21.75 26.01 22.33
N MET A 185 20.84 26.98 22.47
CA MET A 185 21.06 28.41 22.19
C MET A 185 20.74 29.29 23.42
N LYS A 186 20.74 28.69 24.61
CA LYS A 186 20.70 29.40 25.89
C LYS A 186 21.94 29.05 26.70
#